data_AF-A0A7S3F212-F1
#
_entry.id   AF-A0A7S3F212-F1
#
_cell.length_a   1.000
_cell.length_b   1.000
_cell.length_c   1.000
_cell.angle_alpha   90.00
_cell.angle_beta   90.00
_cell.angle_gamma   90.00
#
_symmetry.space_group_name_H-M   'P 1'
#
loop_
_entity.id
_entity.type
_entity.pdbx_description
1 polymer ?
#
loop_
_entity_poly.entity_id
_entity_poly.type
_entity_poly.pdbx_seq_one_letter_code
_entity_poly.pdbx_strand_id
1 'polypeptide(L)'
;THTLTISLNTGWTWMSTNVELESMHPTKFFLGVAVEGDYIKSQTQFSQHYGDFGFYGTLRKLSTAGMYKIKCQNANTFGITGTPVQLPMQVTLTTGWNYVGCPYLQPERLKTGLPDMTFNQDDMIKSQTIFSNYYTGFGWFGNLKF
;
A
#
# COMPACT_ATOMS: atom_id res chain seq x y z
N THR A 1 -3.18 -8.03 -18.32
CA THR A 1 -3.09 -8.31 -16.87
C THR A 1 -1.63 -8.21 -16.45
N HIS A 2 -1.35 -8.01 -15.17
CA HIS A 2 0.00 -7.97 -14.59
C HIS A 2 0.02 -8.79 -13.30
N THR A 3 1.17 -9.42 -13.00
CA THR A 3 1.36 -10.21 -11.78
C THR A 3 2.24 -9.42 -10.81
N LEU A 4 1.67 -9.08 -9.65
CA LEU A 4 2.37 -8.50 -8.52
C LEU A 4 2.78 -9.62 -7.56
N THR A 5 4.06 -9.68 -7.20
CA THR A 5 4.56 -10.58 -6.16
C THR A 5 4.73 -9.82 -4.85
N ILE A 6 4.11 -10.33 -3.78
CA ILE A 6 4.19 -9.75 -2.43
C ILE A 6 4.82 -10.79 -1.48
N SER A 7 5.87 -10.37 -0.78
CA SER A 7 6.50 -11.15 0.28
C SER A 7 6.02 -10.66 1.65
N LEU A 8 5.36 -11.54 2.40
CA LEU A 8 4.86 -11.32 3.75
C LEU A 8 5.79 -11.98 4.76
N ASN A 9 6.13 -11.26 5.81
CA ASN A 9 6.93 -11.76 6.92
C ASN A 9 6.01 -12.29 8.02
N THR A 10 6.52 -13.19 8.86
CA THR A 10 5.91 -13.41 10.17
C THR A 10 5.95 -12.10 10.95
N GLY A 11 4.83 -11.70 11.55
CA GLY A 11 4.66 -10.36 12.11
C GLY A 11 4.30 -9.34 11.03
N TRP A 12 4.75 -8.09 11.18
CA TRP A 12 4.26 -6.97 10.38
C TRP A 12 5.01 -6.80 9.05
N THR A 13 4.24 -6.71 7.96
CA THR A 13 4.68 -6.25 6.65
C THR A 13 3.86 -5.04 6.22
N TRP A 14 4.52 -3.99 5.72
CA TRP A 14 3.85 -2.93 4.97
C TRP A 14 3.71 -3.34 3.51
N MET A 15 2.55 -3.11 2.93
CA MET A 15 2.29 -3.42 1.53
C MET A 15 1.29 -2.45 0.89
N SER A 16 1.43 -2.29 -0.42
CA SER A 16 0.44 -1.71 -1.31
C SER A 16 0.25 -2.62 -2.52
N THR A 17 -0.72 -2.33 -3.36
CA THR A 17 -0.95 -3.05 -4.62
C THR A 17 -0.99 -2.08 -5.80
N ASN A 18 -0.47 -2.51 -6.94
CA ASN A 18 -0.54 -1.82 -8.23
C ASN A 18 -1.46 -2.55 -9.23
N VAL A 19 -2.19 -3.56 -8.76
CA VAL A 19 -3.20 -4.30 -9.53
C VAL A 19 -4.56 -4.24 -8.85
N GLU A 20 -5.61 -4.15 -9.66
CA GLU A 20 -7.02 -4.28 -9.28
C GLU A 20 -7.53 -5.68 -9.65
N LEU A 21 -8.31 -6.27 -8.75
CA LEU A 21 -8.99 -7.56 -8.93
C LEU A 21 -10.50 -7.33 -9.10
N GLU A 22 -11.23 -8.35 -9.58
CA GLU A 22 -12.70 -8.32 -9.56
C GLU A 22 -13.24 -8.09 -8.14
N SER A 23 -12.58 -8.66 -7.14
CA SER A 23 -12.88 -8.42 -5.73
C SER A 23 -11.64 -7.98 -4.98
N MET A 24 -11.65 -6.74 -4.52
CA MET A 24 -10.63 -6.18 -3.63
C MET A 24 -10.93 -6.42 -2.16
N HIS A 25 -11.81 -7.36 -1.82
CA HIS A 25 -12.03 -7.75 -0.43
C HIS A 25 -10.79 -8.51 0.09
N PRO A 26 -10.30 -8.27 1.31
CA PRO A 26 -9.10 -8.94 1.83
C PRO A 26 -9.15 -10.48 1.72
N THR A 27 -10.30 -11.11 2.01
CA THR A 27 -10.50 -12.57 1.83
C THR A 27 -10.20 -13.06 0.42
N LYS A 28 -10.55 -12.29 -0.61
CA LYS A 28 -10.28 -12.67 -2.00
C LYS A 28 -8.85 -12.34 -2.40
N PHE A 29 -8.31 -11.23 -1.91
CA PHE A 29 -6.95 -10.80 -2.20
C PHE A 29 -5.88 -11.75 -1.65
N PHE A 30 -6.09 -12.28 -0.43
CA PHE A 30 -5.15 -13.20 0.24
C PHE A 30 -5.62 -14.67 0.19
N LEU A 31 -6.42 -15.03 -0.82
CA LEU A 31 -6.95 -16.38 -0.93
C LEU A 31 -5.81 -17.40 -1.06
N GLY A 32 -5.85 -18.45 -0.24
CA GLY A 32 -4.86 -19.53 -0.22
C GLY A 32 -3.56 -19.22 0.51
N VAL A 33 -3.41 -18.01 1.08
CA VAL A 33 -2.20 -17.64 1.84
C VAL A 33 -2.49 -17.13 3.24
N ALA A 34 -3.66 -16.53 3.48
CA ALA A 34 -4.07 -16.10 4.81
C ALA A 34 -4.45 -17.30 5.70
N VAL A 35 -4.11 -17.19 6.98
CA VAL A 35 -4.43 -18.18 8.02
C VAL A 35 -5.14 -17.53 9.21
N GLU A 36 -5.74 -18.35 10.08
CA GLU A 36 -6.37 -17.90 11.34
C GLU A 36 -5.46 -16.91 12.09
N GLY A 37 -6.02 -15.76 12.47
CA GLY A 37 -5.32 -14.74 13.25
C GLY A 37 -4.47 -13.77 12.42
N ASP A 38 -4.37 -13.92 11.10
CA ASP A 38 -3.78 -12.88 10.25
C ASP A 38 -4.61 -11.59 10.36
N TYR A 39 -3.93 -10.45 10.48
CA TYR A 39 -4.59 -9.17 10.76
C TYR A 39 -4.09 -8.09 9.81
N ILE A 40 -5.00 -7.45 9.07
CA ILE A 40 -4.68 -6.36 8.15
C ILE A 40 -5.33 -5.07 8.61
N LYS A 41 -4.62 -3.95 8.46
CA LYS A 41 -5.16 -2.61 8.71
C LYS A 41 -4.72 -1.59 7.67
N SER A 42 -5.61 -0.64 7.41
CA SER A 42 -5.30 0.66 6.84
C SER A 42 -4.97 1.64 7.97
N GLN A 43 -4.95 2.93 7.66
CA GLN A 43 -4.81 3.98 8.67
C GLN A 43 -6.01 4.06 9.63
N THR A 44 -7.21 3.73 9.16
CA THR A 44 -8.47 3.94 9.91
C THR A 44 -9.33 2.69 10.05
N GLN A 45 -9.01 1.62 9.32
CA GLN A 45 -9.82 0.40 9.27
C GLN A 45 -8.96 -0.84 9.48
N PHE A 46 -9.58 -1.95 9.86
CA PHE A 46 -8.91 -3.23 10.05
C PHE A 46 -9.81 -4.41 9.74
N SER A 47 -9.21 -5.57 9.51
CA SER A 47 -9.87 -6.87 9.42
C SER A 47 -8.95 -7.98 9.93
N GLN A 48 -9.54 -9.00 10.57
CA GLN A 48 -8.85 -10.20 11.03
C GLN A 48 -9.38 -11.42 10.30
N HIS A 49 -8.50 -12.35 9.95
CA HIS A 49 -8.84 -13.61 9.30
C HIS A 49 -9.29 -14.65 10.33
N TYR A 50 -10.46 -15.23 10.09
CA TYR A 50 -11.07 -16.27 10.92
C TYR A 50 -11.24 -17.54 10.09
N GLY A 51 -10.24 -18.44 10.15
CA GLY A 51 -10.27 -19.79 9.60
C GLY A 51 -10.86 -19.84 8.20
N ASP A 52 -11.84 -20.71 8.00
CA ASP A 52 -12.49 -20.88 6.69
C ASP A 52 -13.47 -19.74 6.33
N PHE A 53 -13.75 -18.81 7.25
CA PHE A 53 -14.65 -17.68 7.00
C PHE A 53 -13.96 -16.50 6.31
N GLY A 54 -12.64 -16.37 6.47
CA GLY A 54 -11.86 -15.28 5.89
C GLY A 54 -11.78 -14.02 6.76
N PHE A 55 -11.43 -12.90 6.13
CA PHE A 55 -11.27 -11.62 6.81
C PHE A 55 -12.60 -10.97 7.21
N TYR A 56 -12.71 -10.56 8.48
CA TYR A 56 -13.84 -9.80 9.00
C TYR A 56 -13.37 -8.56 9.77
N GLY A 57 -14.07 -7.44 9.55
CA GLY A 57 -13.79 -6.17 10.19
C GLY A 57 -14.34 -4.98 9.40
N THR A 58 -13.77 -3.81 9.68
CA THR A 58 -14.12 -2.54 9.03
C THR A 58 -13.41 -2.37 7.69
N LEU A 59 -12.25 -3.00 7.48
CA LEU A 59 -11.53 -2.96 6.21
C LEU A 59 -12.09 -4.02 5.25
N ARG A 60 -13.07 -3.62 4.44
CA ARG A 60 -13.77 -4.52 3.51
C ARG A 60 -13.31 -4.41 2.06
N LYS A 61 -12.46 -3.42 1.75
CA LYS A 61 -11.96 -3.18 0.40
C LYS A 61 -10.55 -2.61 0.45
N LEU A 62 -9.64 -3.27 -0.24
CA LEU A 62 -8.32 -2.74 -0.56
C LEU A 62 -8.42 -1.79 -1.75
N SER A 63 -7.52 -0.82 -1.80
CA SER A 63 -7.42 0.18 -2.86
C SER A 63 -5.97 0.29 -3.29
N THR A 64 -5.74 0.45 -4.58
CA THR A 64 -4.42 0.79 -5.16
C THR A 64 -3.89 2.13 -4.66
N ALA A 65 -4.76 3.04 -4.19
CA ALA A 65 -4.36 4.30 -3.56
C ALA A 65 -3.91 4.16 -2.10
N GLY A 66 -4.21 3.03 -1.45
CA GLY A 66 -3.93 2.81 -0.04
C GLY A 66 -2.63 2.05 0.21
N MET A 67 -2.02 2.33 1.36
CA MET A 67 -0.99 1.51 1.97
C MET A 67 -1.54 0.81 3.21
N TYR A 68 -1.15 -0.46 3.39
CA TYR A 68 -1.65 -1.34 4.44
C TYR A 68 -0.51 -1.92 5.26
N LYS A 69 -0.83 -2.29 6.50
CA LYS A 69 0.00 -3.20 7.30
C LYS A 69 -0.75 -4.50 7.49
N ILE A 70 -0.12 -5.61 7.17
CA ILE A 70 -0.60 -6.94 7.51
C ILE A 70 0.33 -7.57 8.52
N LYS A 71 -0.25 -8.20 9.55
CA LYS A 71 0.44 -9.01 10.54
C LYS A 71 0.13 -10.47 10.24
N CYS A 72 1.11 -11.23 9.79
CA CYS A 72 0.93 -12.64 9.46
C CYS A 72 1.43 -13.55 10.57
N GLN A 73 0.75 -14.68 10.77
CA GLN A 73 1.21 -15.75 11.65
C GLN A 73 2.40 -16.50 11.03
N ASN A 74 2.38 -16.67 9.71
CA ASN A 74 3.45 -17.33 8.95
C ASN A 74 3.96 -16.40 7.84
N ALA A 75 5.25 -16.47 7.57
CA ALA A 75 5.82 -15.82 6.39
C ALA A 75 5.31 -16.54 5.13
N ASN A 76 5.02 -15.79 4.08
CA ASN A 76 4.53 -16.33 2.82
C ASN A 76 4.86 -15.38 1.67
N THR A 77 5.08 -15.91 0.47
CA THR A 77 5.26 -15.12 -0.74
C THR A 77 4.26 -15.59 -1.77
N PHE A 78 3.53 -14.65 -2.36
CA PHE A 78 2.46 -14.99 -3.28
C PHE A 78 2.35 -14.00 -4.43
N GLY A 79 1.86 -14.51 -5.55
CA GLY A 79 1.61 -13.74 -6.76
C GLY A 79 0.12 -13.47 -6.92
N ILE A 80 -0.23 -12.24 -7.25
CA ILE A 80 -1.60 -11.82 -7.56
C ILE A 80 -1.60 -11.28 -8.98
N THR A 81 -2.45 -11.84 -9.83
CA THR A 81 -2.61 -11.37 -11.22
C THR A 81 -3.90 -10.59 -11.36
N GLY A 82 -3.80 -9.34 -11.80
CA GLY A 82 -4.95 -8.44 -11.95
C GLY A 82 -4.80 -7.46 -13.11
N THR A 83 -5.71 -6.49 -13.16
CA THR A 83 -5.63 -5.37 -14.09
C THR A 83 -4.68 -4.32 -13.51
N PRO A 84 -3.62 -3.90 -14.22
CA PRO A 84 -2.77 -2.81 -13.77
C PRO A 84 -3.58 -1.54 -13.49
N VAL A 85 -3.27 -0.87 -12.39
CA VAL A 85 -3.81 0.46 -12.12
C VAL A 85 -3.49 1.41 -13.28
N GLN A 86 -4.47 2.23 -13.65
CA GLN A 86 -4.30 3.27 -14.66
C GLN A 86 -3.90 4.56 -13.97
N LEU A 87 -2.87 5.23 -14.48
CA LEU A 87 -2.39 6.52 -13.98
C LEU A 87 -2.70 7.63 -15.01
N PRO A 88 -2.98 8.87 -14.56
CA PRO A 88 -3.02 9.30 -13.16
C PRO A 88 -4.25 8.75 -12.42
N MET A 89 -4.12 8.56 -11.10
CA MET A 89 -5.22 8.20 -10.21
C MET A 89 -5.42 9.29 -9.15
N GLN A 90 -6.64 9.38 -8.61
CA GLN A 90 -6.92 10.32 -7.53
C GLN A 90 -6.48 9.76 -6.17
N VAL A 91 -5.83 10.61 -5.38
CA VAL A 91 -5.46 10.33 -3.99
C VAL A 91 -5.92 11.51 -3.14
N THR A 92 -6.64 11.23 -2.05
CA THR A 92 -7.04 12.24 -1.08
C THR A 92 -6.05 12.24 0.07
N LEU A 93 -5.47 13.40 0.38
CA LEU A 93 -4.60 13.59 1.54
C LEU A 93 -5.33 14.39 2.61
N THR A 94 -4.99 14.10 3.86
CA THR A 94 -5.48 14.79 5.06
C THR A 94 -4.31 15.36 5.84
N THR A 95 -4.57 16.29 6.76
CA THR A 95 -3.51 16.82 7.63
C THR A 95 -2.88 15.72 8.47
N GLY A 96 -1.55 15.67 8.48
CA GLY A 96 -0.76 14.67 9.19
C GLY A 96 -0.25 13.55 8.28
N TRP A 97 0.00 12.38 8.86
CA TRP A 97 0.49 11.22 8.11
C TRP A 97 -0.59 10.65 7.20
N ASN A 98 -0.25 10.36 5.95
CA ASN A 98 -1.12 9.69 4.99
C ASN A 98 -0.47 8.39 4.53
N TYR A 99 -1.24 7.30 4.50
CA TYR A 99 -0.76 5.98 4.09
C TYR A 99 -1.09 5.74 2.62
N VAL A 100 -0.22 6.25 1.74
CA VAL A 100 -0.40 6.25 0.28
C VAL A 100 0.24 5.02 -0.36
N GLY A 101 -0.50 4.34 -1.23
CA GLY A 101 -0.01 3.21 -1.99
C GLY A 101 1.06 3.58 -3.02
N CYS A 102 1.85 2.62 -3.47
CA CYS A 102 2.77 2.77 -4.60
C CYS A 102 2.17 2.05 -5.83
N PRO A 103 1.43 2.76 -6.70
CA PRO A 103 0.70 2.16 -7.83
C PRO A 103 1.59 1.89 -9.06
N TYR A 104 2.90 2.16 -8.99
CA TYR A 104 3.78 2.06 -10.15
C TYR A 104 4.15 0.60 -10.47
N LEU A 105 4.19 0.28 -11.77
CA LEU A 105 4.64 -1.05 -12.24
C LEU A 105 6.17 -1.18 -12.29
N GLN A 106 6.86 -0.04 -12.30
CA GLN A 106 8.32 0.09 -12.32
C GLN A 106 8.69 1.26 -11.39
N PRO A 107 9.92 1.30 -10.84
CA PRO A 107 10.35 2.42 -10.00
C PRO A 107 10.18 3.76 -10.74
N GLU A 108 9.45 4.70 -10.13
CA GLU A 108 9.19 6.03 -10.68
C GLU A 108 9.94 7.06 -9.85
N ARG A 109 10.47 8.13 -10.46
CA ARG A 109 11.20 9.14 -9.68
C ARG A 109 10.22 9.86 -8.77
N LEU A 110 10.63 10.13 -7.52
CA LEU A 110 9.81 10.86 -6.56
C LEU A 110 9.26 12.17 -7.12
N LYS A 111 10.06 12.90 -7.90
CA LYS A 111 9.67 14.19 -8.48
C LYS A 111 8.54 14.10 -9.52
N THR A 112 8.42 12.98 -10.22
CA THR A 112 7.44 12.77 -11.30
C THR A 112 6.32 11.82 -10.89
N GLY A 113 6.55 10.96 -9.90
CA GLY A 113 5.60 9.98 -9.39
C GLY A 113 4.74 10.48 -8.23
N LEU A 114 4.88 11.73 -7.79
CA LEU A 114 3.99 12.30 -6.79
C LEU A 114 2.76 12.95 -7.43
N PRO A 115 1.63 13.05 -6.70
CA PRO A 115 0.46 13.77 -7.17
C PRO A 115 0.83 15.20 -7.57
N ASP A 116 0.20 15.69 -8.64
CA ASP A 116 0.31 17.09 -9.02
C ASP A 116 -0.46 17.94 -8.00
N MET A 117 0.26 18.44 -7.00
CA MET A 117 -0.27 19.25 -5.91
C MET A 117 0.78 20.21 -5.37
N THR A 118 0.32 21.23 -4.66
CA THR A 118 1.21 22.13 -3.92
C THR A 118 1.72 21.45 -2.66
N PHE A 119 3.03 21.29 -2.57
CA PHE A 119 3.71 20.85 -1.35
C PHE A 119 4.14 22.06 -0.52
N ASN A 120 4.07 21.92 0.79
CA ASN A 120 4.49 22.92 1.75
C ASN A 120 5.89 22.64 2.26
N GLN A 121 6.53 23.69 2.80
CA GLN A 121 7.79 23.55 3.52
C GLN A 121 7.65 22.44 4.58
N ASP A 122 8.63 21.54 4.60
CA ASP A 122 8.75 20.40 5.52
C ASP A 122 7.73 19.26 5.32
N ASP A 123 6.95 19.26 4.23
CA ASP A 123 6.23 18.05 3.81
C ASP A 123 7.21 16.90 3.62
N MET A 124 6.84 15.71 4.08
CA MET A 124 7.75 14.58 4.16
C MET A 124 7.13 13.32 3.54
N ILE A 125 7.92 12.64 2.71
CA ILE A 125 7.64 11.27 2.28
C ILE A 125 8.64 10.29 2.90
N LYS A 126 8.14 9.15 3.38
CA LYS A 126 8.97 8.11 4.00
C LYS A 126 8.63 6.73 3.44
N SER A 127 9.67 5.94 3.23
CA SER A 127 9.58 4.49 3.18
C SER A 127 9.89 3.91 4.57
N GLN A 128 10.06 2.59 4.67
CA GLN A 128 10.46 1.95 5.91
C GLN A 128 11.87 2.34 6.38
N THR A 129 12.76 2.76 5.48
CA THR A 129 14.19 2.95 5.78
C THR A 129 14.76 4.29 5.31
N ILE A 130 14.08 4.97 4.40
CA ILE A 130 14.58 6.20 3.75
C ILE A 130 13.47 7.24 3.65
N PHE A 131 13.84 8.51 3.48
CA PHE A 131 12.89 9.62 3.44
C PHE A 131 13.38 10.79 2.57
N SER A 132 12.45 11.67 2.24
CA SER A 132 12.71 12.98 1.64
C SER A 132 11.77 14.03 2.21
N ASN A 133 12.27 15.25 2.37
CA ASN A 133 11.53 16.44 2.79
C ASN A 133 11.44 17.43 1.62
N TYR A 134 10.34 18.17 1.56
CA TYR A 134 10.12 19.23 0.59
C TYR A 134 10.61 20.58 1.13
N TYR A 135 11.38 21.29 0.32
CA TYR A 135 11.86 22.65 0.60
C TYR A 135 11.26 23.61 -0.43
N THR A 136 10.52 24.61 0.03
CA THR A 136 9.84 25.57 -0.85
C THR A 136 10.86 26.29 -1.74
N GLY A 137 10.59 26.30 -3.05
CA GLY A 137 11.49 26.89 -4.06
C GLY A 137 12.62 25.97 -4.53
N PHE A 138 12.88 24.85 -3.87
CA PHE A 138 13.96 23.91 -4.23
C PHE A 138 13.47 22.49 -4.58
N GLY A 139 12.38 22.02 -3.96
CA GLY A 139 11.80 20.69 -4.21
C GLY A 139 12.19 19.65 -3.15
N TRP A 140 12.20 18.36 -3.53
CA TRP A 140 12.42 17.23 -2.62
C TRP A 140 13.90 16.90 -2.39
N PHE A 141 14.32 16.84 -1.12
CA PHE A 141 15.68 16.49 -0.67
C PHE A 141 15.65 15.34 0.33
N GLY A 142 16.62 14.43 0.21
CA GLY A 142 16.69 13.22 1.02
C GLY A 142 17.24 12.03 0.23
N ASN A 143 17.21 10.85 0.84
CA ASN A 143 17.69 9.61 0.24
C ASN A 143 16.59 8.78 -0.44
N LEU A 144 15.32 9.14 -0.26
CA LEU A 144 14.21 8.58 -1.05
C LEU A 144 14.12 9.28 -2.42
N LYS A 145 14.49 8.57 -3.48
CA LYS A 145 14.55 9.10 -4.86
C LYS A 145 13.56 8.46 -5.82
N PHE A 146 13.10 7.25 -5.49
CA PHE A 146 12.19 6.42 -6.26
C PHE A 146 11.21 5.74 -5.31
#